data_AF-X6G5S1-F1
#
_entry.id   AF-X6G5S1-F1
#
_cell.length_a   1.000
_cell.length_b   1.000
_cell.length_c   1.000
_cell.angle_alpha   90.00
_cell.angle_beta   90.00
_cell.angle_gamma   90.00
#
_symmetry.space_group_name_H-M   'P 1'
#
loop_
_entity.id
_entity.type
_entity.pdbx_description
1 polymer ?
#
loop_
_entity_poly.entity_id
_entity_poly.type
_entity_poly.pdbx_seq_one_letter_code
_entity_poly.pdbx_strand_id
1 'polypeptide(L)'
;MTGKTAFETRYGFARNEVLLSNWRESPFNRWSFQNLGELVPTAPVAATPGSVEAPVRDLSGLLGEKVSIASAPETVAEFLTRSTSDALTVMKAGKVIGDWFAPNMDFGARHIIFSISKSVTSIIAGILEGEGVFDPEAPVTQYIPEAVGSAYADASCRHVLDMSVSLDFEEAYLDPESAFARYRRATLWNPGGGTESLREFILTLQRLEEPHGKTFRYRSPNSDLLGLLLERASGQRFPDLMREKLWLPLGAVSEASIGVDMEGTARTAGGISVTPRDLARIGEMMRQGGTANGRGIVPEGWVRDTTVAGGSAETWQRGTMVHLFPKGRYRNKWYQTGAANGAFCGIGIHGQWLYVDPKMEVVIAKMGSQPVPEDYPLEREIVAFFEALSGMV
;
A
#
# COMPACT_ATOMS: atom_id res chain seq x y z
N MET A 1 -5.98 41.44 6.47
CA MET A 1 -6.83 40.74 5.48
C MET A 1 -7.89 40.00 6.26
N THR A 2 -9.18 40.27 6.03
CA THR A 2 -10.30 39.80 6.87
C THR A 2 -11.12 38.65 6.23
N GLY A 3 -10.55 37.95 5.23
CA GLY A 3 -11.21 36.83 4.55
C GLY A 3 -10.41 35.52 4.69
N LYS A 4 -11.11 34.39 4.52
CA LYS A 4 -10.48 33.07 4.42
C LYS A 4 -9.49 33.06 3.25
N THR A 5 -8.33 32.47 3.47
CA THR A 5 -7.35 32.16 2.43
C THR A 5 -7.90 31.14 1.43
N ALA A 6 -7.26 31.02 0.26
CA ALA A 6 -7.61 29.97 -0.71
C ALA A 6 -7.46 28.56 -0.10
N PHE A 7 -6.46 28.37 0.77
CA PHE A 7 -6.25 27.12 1.50
C PHE A 7 -7.42 26.80 2.43
N GLU A 8 -7.82 27.75 3.29
CA GLU A 8 -8.93 27.56 4.23
C GLU A 8 -10.26 27.35 3.50
N THR A 9 -10.46 27.99 2.34
CA THR A 9 -11.62 27.75 1.49
C THR A 9 -11.64 26.32 0.93
N ARG A 10 -10.47 25.79 0.52
CA ARG A 10 -10.35 24.45 -0.07
C ARG A 10 -10.46 23.33 0.96
N TYR A 11 -9.82 23.46 2.11
CA TYR A 11 -9.66 22.36 3.07
C TYR A 11 -10.51 22.51 4.34
N GLY A 12 -11.00 23.71 4.64
CA GLY A 12 -11.84 23.97 5.81
C GLY A 12 -11.08 24.20 7.12
N PHE A 13 -9.75 24.24 7.09
CA PHE A 13 -8.85 24.54 8.21
C PHE A 13 -7.66 25.38 7.73
N ALA A 14 -6.93 26.02 8.65
CA ALA A 14 -5.76 26.82 8.33
C ALA A 14 -4.51 25.95 8.14
N ARG A 15 -3.62 26.34 7.21
CA ARG A 15 -2.44 25.54 6.87
C ARG A 15 -1.53 25.29 8.07
N ASN A 16 -1.38 26.26 8.97
CA ASN A 16 -0.53 26.15 10.15
C ASN A 16 -1.09 25.22 11.24
N GLU A 17 -2.32 24.71 11.10
CA GLU A 17 -2.90 23.69 11.99
C GLU A 17 -2.44 22.27 11.62
N VAL A 18 -1.89 22.05 10.41
CA VAL A 18 -1.35 20.74 10.02
C VAL A 18 0.07 20.58 10.56
N LEU A 19 0.21 19.67 11.51
CA LEU A 19 1.43 19.40 12.27
C LEU A 19 1.82 17.93 12.19
N LEU A 20 3.07 17.62 12.52
CA LEU A 20 3.55 16.23 12.62
C LEU A 20 2.76 15.41 13.67
N SER A 21 2.16 16.04 14.67
CA SER A 21 1.35 15.36 15.69
C SER A 21 -0.01 14.89 15.16
N ASN A 22 -0.64 15.61 14.24
CA ASN A 22 -2.03 15.42 13.85
C ASN A 22 -2.24 15.14 12.35
N TRP A 23 -1.18 15.02 11.55
CA TRP A 23 -1.32 14.93 10.10
C TRP A 23 -2.15 13.73 9.59
N ARG A 24 -2.31 12.66 10.37
CA ARG A 24 -3.18 11.52 10.01
C ARG A 24 -4.62 11.67 10.48
N GLU A 25 -4.91 12.69 11.29
CA GLU A 25 -6.24 12.92 11.83
C GLU A 25 -7.09 13.74 10.86
N SER A 26 -8.39 13.48 10.83
CA SER A 26 -9.34 14.32 10.10
C SER A 26 -9.57 15.64 10.85
N PRO A 27 -9.66 16.79 10.15
CA PRO A 27 -9.68 16.92 8.69
C PRO A 27 -8.30 17.08 8.02
N PHE A 28 -7.22 17.14 8.79
CA PHE A 28 -5.86 17.47 8.31
C PHE A 28 -5.33 16.45 7.28
N ASN A 29 -5.73 15.19 7.41
CA ASN A 29 -5.37 14.11 6.50
C ASN A 29 -5.76 14.34 5.03
N ARG A 30 -6.82 15.12 4.76
CA ARG A 30 -7.25 15.50 3.40
C ARG A 30 -6.18 16.28 2.62
N TRP A 31 -5.34 17.03 3.33
CA TRP A 31 -4.23 17.77 2.74
C TRP A 31 -2.91 17.01 2.89
N SER A 32 -2.62 16.50 4.10
CA SER A 32 -1.31 15.92 4.40
C SER A 32 -0.99 14.65 3.61
N PHE A 33 -2.00 13.84 3.26
CA PHE A 33 -1.78 12.60 2.50
C PHE A 33 -1.32 12.86 1.07
N GLN A 34 -1.57 14.06 0.55
CA GLN A 34 -1.06 14.53 -0.74
C GLN A 34 0.29 15.27 -0.62
N ASN A 35 0.64 15.71 0.59
CA ASN A 35 1.78 16.62 0.84
C ASN A 35 2.72 16.08 1.93
N LEU A 36 2.87 14.76 2.00
CA LEU A 36 3.61 14.05 3.05
C LEU A 36 5.05 14.57 3.24
N GLY A 37 5.72 14.94 2.14
CA GLY A 37 7.09 15.44 2.16
C GLY A 37 7.29 16.78 2.87
N GLU A 38 6.21 17.51 3.19
CA GLU A 38 6.26 18.71 4.04
C GLU A 38 6.27 18.39 5.54
N LEU A 39 6.02 17.14 5.92
CA LEU A 39 5.81 16.72 7.31
C LEU A 39 6.84 15.70 7.79
N VAL A 40 7.28 14.80 6.89
CA VAL A 40 8.27 13.77 7.20
C VAL A 40 9.35 13.73 6.11
N PRO A 41 10.59 13.33 6.43
CA PRO A 41 11.63 13.13 5.42
C PRO A 41 11.21 12.09 4.37
N THR A 42 11.46 12.38 3.10
CA THR A 42 11.17 11.48 1.98
C THR A 42 12.35 11.43 1.01
N ALA A 43 12.53 10.27 0.36
CA ALA A 43 13.43 10.10 -0.77
C ALA A 43 12.61 10.06 -2.07
N PRO A 44 13.04 10.76 -3.13
CA PRO A 44 12.36 10.71 -4.42
C PRO A 44 12.65 9.42 -5.18
N VAL A 45 11.69 9.00 -6.00
CA VAL A 45 11.80 7.89 -6.95
C VAL A 45 11.43 8.46 -8.31
N ALA A 46 12.46 8.87 -9.07
CA ALA A 46 12.27 9.61 -10.31
C ALA A 46 11.59 8.76 -11.40
N ALA A 47 10.63 9.36 -12.10
CA ALA A 47 10.07 8.84 -13.35
C ALA A 47 10.94 9.21 -14.56
N THR A 48 10.59 8.68 -15.73
CA THR A 48 11.23 9.04 -16.99
C THR A 48 11.01 10.54 -17.28
N PRO A 49 12.06 11.35 -17.48
CA PRO A 49 11.92 12.77 -17.77
C PRO A 49 11.10 13.03 -19.04
N GLY A 50 10.24 14.04 -19.00
CA GLY A 50 9.47 14.47 -20.16
C GLY A 50 8.23 13.62 -20.48
N SER A 51 7.94 12.57 -19.69
CA SER A 51 6.67 11.86 -19.76
C SER A 51 5.51 12.81 -19.40
N VAL A 52 4.48 12.85 -20.23
CA VAL A 52 3.27 13.65 -19.99
C VAL A 52 2.10 12.68 -19.82
N GLU A 53 1.39 12.82 -18.71
CA GLU A 53 0.20 12.00 -18.45
C GLU A 53 -0.94 12.42 -19.39
N ALA A 54 -1.68 11.45 -19.91
CA ALA A 54 -2.84 11.77 -20.74
C ALA A 54 -3.85 12.60 -19.92
N PRO A 55 -4.67 13.47 -20.53
CA PRO A 55 -5.70 14.21 -19.79
C PRO A 55 -6.65 13.30 -19.01
N VAL A 56 -7.30 13.85 -17.98
CA VAL A 56 -8.39 13.19 -17.24
C VAL A 56 -9.37 12.56 -18.21
N ARG A 57 -9.75 11.30 -17.95
CA ARG A 57 -10.77 10.60 -18.73
C ARG A 57 -12.12 10.76 -18.04
N ASP A 58 -13.11 11.23 -18.80
CA ASP A 58 -14.45 11.48 -18.29
C ASP A 58 -15.11 10.18 -17.80
N LEU A 59 -15.52 10.18 -16.53
CA LEU A 59 -16.22 9.10 -15.87
C LEU A 59 -17.72 9.43 -15.67
N SER A 60 -18.21 10.57 -16.18
CA SER A 60 -19.55 11.12 -15.93
C SER A 60 -20.70 10.12 -16.13
N GLY A 61 -20.62 9.30 -17.18
CA GLY A 61 -21.59 8.23 -17.43
C GLY A 61 -21.67 7.22 -16.30
N LEU A 62 -20.52 6.74 -15.80
CA LEU A 62 -20.47 5.77 -14.70
C LEU A 62 -20.78 6.40 -13.34
N LEU A 63 -20.46 7.69 -13.15
CA LEU A 63 -20.71 8.41 -11.90
C LEU A 63 -22.20 8.47 -11.52
N GLY A 64 -23.10 8.52 -12.52
CA GLY A 64 -24.55 8.53 -12.33
C GLY A 64 -25.18 7.15 -12.18
N GLU A 65 -24.44 6.07 -12.46
CA GLU A 65 -24.95 4.71 -12.34
C GLU A 65 -25.17 4.32 -10.87
N LYS A 66 -26.20 3.51 -10.64
CA LYS A 66 -26.55 3.04 -9.29
C LYS A 66 -25.81 1.75 -8.94
N VAL A 67 -25.15 1.75 -7.79
CA VAL A 67 -24.53 0.58 -7.18
C VAL A 67 -25.40 0.07 -6.02
N SER A 68 -25.53 -1.25 -5.91
CA SER A 68 -26.29 -1.90 -4.83
C SER A 68 -25.32 -2.59 -3.87
N ILE A 69 -24.81 -1.82 -2.91
CA ILE A 69 -23.69 -2.20 -2.02
C ILE A 69 -24.10 -2.26 -0.53
N ALA A 70 -25.35 -1.91 -0.25
CA ALA A 70 -26.00 -2.00 1.06
C ALA A 70 -27.53 -2.11 0.87
N SER A 71 -28.32 -1.75 1.89
CA SER A 71 -29.79 -1.84 1.86
C SER A 71 -30.49 -0.79 0.97
N ALA A 72 -29.77 0.21 0.45
CA ALA A 72 -30.32 1.23 -0.45
C ALA A 72 -29.39 1.47 -1.65
N PRO A 73 -29.92 1.59 -2.88
CA PRO A 73 -29.13 2.01 -4.04
C PRO A 73 -28.66 3.46 -3.89
N GLU A 74 -27.37 3.68 -4.09
CA GLU A 74 -26.75 5.00 -4.24
C GLU A 74 -25.98 5.06 -5.56
N THR A 75 -25.69 6.25 -6.06
CA THR A 75 -24.87 6.43 -7.25
C THR A 75 -23.39 6.19 -6.96
N VAL A 76 -22.60 5.89 -7.98
CA VAL A 76 -21.14 5.78 -7.87
C VAL A 76 -20.54 7.05 -7.25
N ALA A 77 -20.99 8.24 -7.66
CA ALA A 77 -20.51 9.51 -7.11
C ALA A 77 -20.86 9.71 -5.62
N GLU A 78 -22.07 9.34 -5.22
CA GLU A 78 -22.51 9.40 -3.81
C GLU A 78 -21.65 8.48 -2.94
N PHE A 79 -21.40 7.25 -3.40
CA PHE A 79 -20.55 6.32 -2.65
C PHE A 79 -19.11 6.81 -2.52
N LEU A 80 -18.50 7.33 -3.59
CA LEU A 80 -17.14 7.87 -3.55
C LEU A 80 -17.02 9.01 -2.53
N THR A 81 -18.03 9.89 -2.48
CA THR A 81 -18.12 10.99 -1.51
C THR A 81 -18.28 10.46 -0.08
N ARG A 82 -19.24 9.56 0.15
CA ARG A 82 -19.53 8.97 1.47
C ARG A 82 -18.36 8.18 2.04
N SER A 83 -17.63 7.47 1.17
CA SER A 83 -16.45 6.66 1.53
C SER A 83 -15.16 7.48 1.68
N THR A 84 -15.26 8.82 1.69
CA THR A 84 -14.14 9.78 1.81
C THR A 84 -13.02 9.48 0.81
N SER A 85 -13.41 9.26 -0.44
CA SER A 85 -12.45 9.07 -1.54
C SER A 85 -11.88 10.41 -1.97
N ASP A 86 -10.58 10.43 -2.25
CA ASP A 86 -9.89 11.58 -2.85
C ASP A 86 -9.69 11.39 -4.36
N ALA A 87 -9.48 10.14 -4.79
CA ALA A 87 -9.39 9.79 -6.20
C ALA A 87 -9.86 8.36 -6.48
N LEU A 88 -10.31 8.16 -7.72
CA LEU A 88 -10.56 6.87 -8.33
C LEU A 88 -9.97 6.89 -9.76
N THR A 89 -9.20 5.87 -10.11
CA THR A 89 -8.83 5.57 -11.50
C THR A 89 -9.27 4.14 -11.81
N VAL A 90 -9.98 3.97 -12.94
CA VAL A 90 -10.40 2.65 -13.42
C VAL A 90 -9.70 2.34 -14.74
N MET A 91 -9.10 1.16 -14.82
CA MET A 91 -8.59 0.58 -16.07
C MET A 91 -9.42 -0.64 -16.48
N LYS A 92 -9.58 -0.80 -17.79
CA LYS A 92 -10.19 -1.98 -18.42
C LYS A 92 -9.31 -2.44 -19.58
N ALA A 93 -8.96 -3.72 -19.60
CA ALA A 93 -8.17 -4.34 -20.67
C ALA A 93 -6.92 -3.51 -21.05
N GLY A 94 -6.15 -3.07 -20.03
CA GLY A 94 -4.91 -2.31 -20.20
C GLY A 94 -5.07 -0.82 -20.49
N LYS A 95 -6.28 -0.26 -20.48
CA LYS A 95 -6.54 1.16 -20.77
C LYS A 95 -7.23 1.85 -19.61
N VAL A 96 -6.81 3.09 -19.30
CA VAL A 96 -7.57 3.97 -18.41
C VAL A 96 -8.88 4.34 -19.09
N ILE A 97 -10.00 3.99 -18.44
CA ILE A 97 -11.35 4.27 -18.95
C ILE A 97 -12.02 5.44 -18.24
N GLY A 98 -11.57 5.80 -17.04
CA GLY A 98 -12.02 7.02 -16.40
C GLY A 98 -11.33 7.29 -15.07
N ASP A 99 -11.38 8.56 -14.69
CA ASP A 99 -10.89 9.05 -13.41
C ASP A 99 -11.96 9.88 -12.71
N TRP A 100 -11.91 9.91 -11.39
CA TRP A 100 -12.68 10.82 -10.56
C TRP A 100 -11.75 11.38 -9.47
N PHE A 101 -11.93 12.66 -9.15
CA PHE A 101 -11.16 13.36 -8.12
C PHE A 101 -12.11 14.16 -7.23
N ALA A 102 -11.87 14.11 -5.93
CA ALA A 102 -12.57 14.96 -4.98
C ALA A 102 -12.11 16.42 -5.13
N PRO A 103 -12.92 17.42 -4.68
CA PRO A 103 -12.54 18.83 -4.77
C PRO A 103 -11.19 19.19 -4.12
N ASN A 104 -10.76 18.41 -3.14
CA ASN A 104 -9.50 18.59 -2.43
C ASN A 104 -8.29 17.92 -3.10
N MET A 105 -8.44 17.23 -4.24
CA MET A 105 -7.36 16.55 -4.95
C MET A 105 -7.26 17.02 -6.41
N ASP A 106 -6.05 17.41 -6.82
CA ASP A 106 -5.76 17.81 -8.19
C ASP A 106 -5.33 16.60 -9.04
N PHE A 107 -5.61 16.66 -10.34
CA PHE A 107 -5.09 15.67 -11.28
C PHE A 107 -3.55 15.67 -11.28
N GLY A 108 -2.96 14.48 -11.20
CA GLY A 108 -1.51 14.31 -11.15
C GLY A 108 -0.90 14.53 -9.76
N ALA A 109 -1.69 14.88 -8.74
CA ALA A 109 -1.22 14.92 -7.36
C ALA A 109 -0.84 13.50 -6.87
N ARG A 110 0.26 13.42 -6.11
CA ARG A 110 0.63 12.19 -5.41
C ARG A 110 -0.25 12.05 -4.17
N HIS A 111 -0.42 10.80 -3.73
CA HIS A 111 -1.08 10.47 -2.49
C HIS A 111 -0.32 9.33 -1.82
N ILE A 112 -0.17 9.37 -0.49
CA ILE A 112 0.37 8.24 0.28
C ILE A 112 -0.55 7.02 0.12
N ILE A 113 0.01 5.87 -0.24
CA ILE A 113 -0.75 4.64 -0.47
C ILE A 113 -0.77 3.71 0.75
N PHE A 114 -0.21 4.18 1.87
CA PHE A 114 -0.05 3.42 3.10
C PHE A 114 0.38 1.99 2.79
N SER A 115 -0.34 1.01 3.31
CA SER A 115 0.08 -0.39 3.27
C SER A 115 0.05 -1.05 1.89
N ILE A 116 -0.45 -0.39 0.84
CA ILE A 116 -0.18 -0.85 -0.54
C ILE A 116 1.32 -0.77 -0.85
N SER A 117 2.09 0.05 -0.11
CA SER A 117 3.56 0.06 -0.16
C SER A 117 4.17 -1.33 0.05
N LYS A 118 3.54 -2.18 0.87
CA LYS A 118 3.97 -3.55 1.13
C LYS A 118 3.91 -4.40 -0.15
N SER A 119 2.84 -4.23 -0.91
CA SER A 119 2.61 -4.91 -2.18
C SER A 119 3.62 -4.47 -3.24
N VAL A 120 3.98 -3.17 -3.27
CA VAL A 120 5.07 -2.63 -4.10
C VAL A 120 6.43 -3.19 -3.68
N THR A 121 6.69 -3.30 -2.38
CA THR A 121 7.93 -3.87 -1.83
C THR A 121 8.10 -5.33 -2.22
N SER A 122 7.01 -6.10 -2.21
CA SER A 122 7.00 -7.49 -2.66
C SER A 122 7.26 -7.64 -4.17
N ILE A 123 6.82 -6.68 -5.00
CA ILE A 123 7.18 -6.67 -6.42
C ILE A 123 8.70 -6.60 -6.57
N ILE A 124 9.38 -5.71 -5.83
CA ILE A 124 10.85 -5.63 -5.86
C ILE A 124 11.49 -6.94 -5.37
N ALA A 125 10.93 -7.57 -4.33
CA ALA A 125 11.38 -8.88 -3.87
C ALA A 125 11.30 -9.94 -4.97
N GLY A 126 10.19 -9.99 -5.72
CA GLY A 126 10.02 -10.92 -6.84
C GLY A 126 10.97 -10.66 -8.00
N ILE A 127 11.30 -9.40 -8.28
CA ILE A 127 12.32 -9.06 -9.29
C ILE A 127 13.70 -9.57 -8.86
N LEU A 128 14.10 -9.31 -7.59
CA LEU A 128 15.39 -9.76 -7.08
C LEU A 128 15.47 -11.28 -6.91
N GLU A 129 14.34 -11.96 -6.68
CA GLU A 129 14.27 -13.43 -6.69
C GLU A 129 14.51 -13.99 -8.09
N GLY A 130 13.84 -13.44 -9.11
CA GLY A 130 14.07 -13.84 -10.50
C GLY A 130 15.49 -13.58 -11.00
N GLU A 131 16.19 -12.62 -10.39
CA GLU A 131 17.61 -12.32 -10.65
C GLU A 131 18.58 -13.20 -9.84
N GLY A 132 18.07 -14.04 -8.92
CA GLY A 132 18.88 -14.88 -8.04
C GLY A 132 19.62 -14.12 -6.93
N VAL A 133 19.22 -12.88 -6.65
CA VAL A 133 19.82 -12.00 -5.61
C VAL A 133 19.16 -12.20 -4.25
N PHE A 134 17.87 -12.54 -4.23
CA PHE A 134 17.07 -12.73 -3.03
C PHE A 134 16.39 -14.10 -3.02
N ASP A 135 16.59 -14.89 -1.97
CA ASP A 135 15.94 -16.19 -1.79
C ASP A 135 14.87 -16.07 -0.68
N PRO A 136 13.57 -16.20 -1.03
CA PRO A 136 12.50 -16.21 -0.04
C PRO A 136 12.64 -17.33 0.99
N GLU A 137 13.23 -18.48 0.66
CA GLU A 137 13.31 -19.61 1.60
C GLU A 137 14.53 -19.53 2.52
N ALA A 138 15.46 -18.62 2.26
CA ALA A 138 16.60 -18.36 3.12
C ALA A 138 16.18 -17.83 4.50
N PRO A 139 16.97 -18.12 5.56
CA PRO A 139 16.77 -17.51 6.87
C PRO A 139 17.04 -16.01 6.81
N VAL A 140 16.29 -15.21 7.57
CA VAL A 140 16.49 -13.75 7.67
C VAL A 140 17.94 -13.40 8.03
N THR A 141 18.55 -14.19 8.91
CA THR A 141 19.94 -14.02 9.37
C THR A 141 21.00 -14.20 8.30
N GLN A 142 20.66 -14.76 7.14
CA GLN A 142 21.55 -14.76 5.97
C GLN A 142 21.84 -13.34 5.46
N TYR A 143 20.83 -12.46 5.49
CA TYR A 143 20.93 -11.09 4.97
C TYR A 143 21.11 -10.06 6.08
N ILE A 144 20.54 -10.30 7.26
CA ILE A 144 20.63 -9.45 8.44
C ILE A 144 21.12 -10.31 9.63
N PRO A 145 22.44 -10.57 9.74
CA PRO A 145 23.00 -11.31 10.87
C PRO A 145 22.66 -10.68 12.24
N GLU A 146 22.43 -9.36 12.26
CA GLU A 146 22.04 -8.60 13.44
C GLU A 146 20.63 -8.94 13.95
N ALA A 147 19.85 -9.74 13.20
CA ALA A 147 18.54 -10.24 13.64
C ALA A 147 18.61 -11.32 14.73
N VAL A 148 19.81 -11.83 15.04
CA VAL A 148 20.01 -12.72 16.19
C VAL A 148 19.54 -12.04 17.48
N GLY A 149 18.67 -12.72 18.24
CA GLY A 149 18.06 -12.19 19.47
C GLY A 149 16.75 -11.42 19.27
N SER A 150 16.32 -11.21 18.02
CA SER A 150 15.00 -10.69 17.67
C SER A 150 14.02 -11.80 17.34
N ALA A 151 12.74 -11.44 17.14
CA ALA A 151 11.69 -12.32 16.65
C ALA A 151 11.97 -12.95 15.28
N TYR A 152 12.96 -12.43 14.54
CA TYR A 152 13.26 -12.85 13.18
C TYR A 152 14.47 -13.79 13.10
N ALA A 153 15.15 -14.08 14.22
CA ALA A 153 16.41 -14.82 14.25
C ALA A 153 16.32 -16.20 13.54
N ASP A 154 15.19 -16.89 13.67
CA ASP A 154 14.92 -18.20 13.06
C ASP A 154 13.75 -18.18 12.05
N ALA A 155 13.32 -17.00 11.61
CA ALA A 155 12.34 -16.87 10.55
C ALA A 155 13.00 -16.96 9.16
N SER A 156 12.29 -17.53 8.17
CA SER A 156 12.65 -17.37 6.76
C SER A 156 12.14 -16.05 6.19
N CYS A 157 12.74 -15.58 5.12
CA CYS A 157 12.25 -14.46 4.34
C CYS A 157 10.81 -14.69 3.82
N ARG A 158 10.40 -15.95 3.64
CA ARG A 158 9.06 -16.37 3.26
C ARG A 158 8.05 -16.08 4.36
N HIS A 159 8.40 -16.35 5.62
CA HIS A 159 7.55 -15.97 6.76
C HIS A 159 7.33 -14.46 6.82
N VAL A 160 8.39 -13.69 6.52
CA VAL A 160 8.33 -12.23 6.44
C VAL A 160 7.38 -11.80 5.33
N LEU A 161 7.54 -12.30 4.10
CA LEU A 161 6.68 -12.02 2.94
C LEU A 161 5.20 -12.34 3.19
N ASP A 162 4.92 -13.47 3.84
CA ASP A 162 3.56 -13.98 4.02
C ASP A 162 2.88 -13.50 5.32
N MET A 163 3.52 -12.56 6.04
CA MET A 163 3.00 -12.03 7.31
C MET A 163 2.70 -13.16 8.31
N SER A 164 3.57 -14.15 8.37
CA SER A 164 3.42 -15.34 9.24
C SER A 164 4.56 -15.48 10.24
N VAL A 165 5.34 -14.41 10.44
CA VAL A 165 6.24 -14.31 11.59
C VAL A 165 5.42 -14.25 12.87
N SER A 166 5.74 -15.11 13.84
CA SER A 166 5.16 -15.13 15.18
C SER A 166 5.66 -13.94 16.01
N LEU A 167 5.22 -12.74 15.65
CA LEU A 167 5.73 -11.48 16.19
C LEU A 167 4.85 -10.97 17.34
N ASP A 168 5.45 -10.71 18.50
CA ASP A 168 4.79 -10.08 19.64
C ASP A 168 4.77 -8.55 19.46
N PHE A 169 3.83 -8.12 18.63
CA PHE A 169 3.61 -6.73 18.28
C PHE A 169 2.13 -6.54 17.98
N GLU A 170 1.54 -5.42 18.39
CA GLU A 170 0.16 -5.07 18.08
C GLU A 170 0.14 -3.71 17.38
N GLU A 171 -0.64 -3.59 16.30
CA GLU A 171 -0.82 -2.33 15.58
C GLU A 171 -1.93 -1.49 16.20
N ALA A 172 -1.73 -1.05 17.44
CA ALA A 172 -2.66 -0.19 18.15
C ALA A 172 -2.61 1.25 17.59
N TYR A 173 -3.29 1.49 16.45
CA TYR A 173 -3.22 2.74 15.68
C TYR A 173 -3.55 4.02 16.46
N LEU A 174 -4.35 3.90 17.52
CA LEU A 174 -4.89 5.00 18.32
C LEU A 174 -4.26 5.10 19.73
N ASP A 175 -3.38 4.18 20.10
CA ASP A 175 -2.71 4.21 21.41
C ASP A 175 -1.34 4.91 21.30
N PRO A 176 -1.18 6.11 21.90
CA PRO A 176 0.04 6.92 21.80
C PRO A 176 1.23 6.35 22.60
N GLU A 177 1.00 5.40 23.51
CA GLU A 177 2.03 4.80 24.36
C GLU A 177 2.39 3.37 23.93
N SER A 178 1.70 2.84 22.92
CA SER A 178 1.93 1.49 22.41
C SER A 178 3.32 1.30 21.77
N ALA A 179 3.72 0.03 21.60
CA ALA A 179 4.86 -0.33 20.76
C ALA A 179 4.71 0.22 19.32
N PHE A 180 3.48 0.35 18.84
CA PHE A 180 3.19 0.96 17.54
C PHE A 180 3.47 2.47 17.49
N ALA A 181 3.29 3.19 18.60
CA ALA A 181 3.70 4.58 18.70
C ALA A 181 5.22 4.74 18.73
N ARG A 182 5.96 3.87 19.45
CA ARG A 182 7.43 3.81 19.38
C ARG A 182 7.91 3.52 17.95
N TYR A 183 7.30 2.53 17.29
CA TYR A 183 7.55 2.23 15.88
C TYR A 183 7.36 3.46 15.00
N ARG A 184 6.27 4.21 15.15
CA ARG A 184 6.05 5.46 14.40
C ARG A 184 7.09 6.55 14.72
N ARG A 185 7.54 6.69 15.97
CA ARG A 185 8.62 7.61 16.33
C ARG A 185 9.96 7.22 15.71
N ALA A 186 10.29 5.93 15.69
CA ALA A 186 11.50 5.40 15.06
C ALA A 186 11.56 5.70 13.54
N THR A 187 10.41 6.03 12.96
CA THR A 187 10.25 6.33 11.55
C THR A 187 10.11 7.82 11.24
N LEU A 188 10.22 8.67 12.26
CA LEU A 188 9.98 10.12 12.22
C LEU A 188 8.54 10.52 11.84
N TRP A 189 7.58 9.60 11.94
CA TRP A 189 6.18 9.85 11.59
C TRP A 189 5.35 10.42 12.75
N ASN A 190 5.93 10.44 13.95
CA ASN A 190 5.37 11.05 15.16
C ASN A 190 6.42 11.96 15.80
N PRO A 191 6.00 12.99 16.55
CA PRO A 191 6.89 13.78 17.39
C PRO A 191 7.67 12.91 18.39
N GLY A 192 8.85 13.37 18.79
CA GLY A 192 9.73 12.64 19.71
C GLY A 192 10.50 11.47 19.09
N GLY A 193 10.57 11.40 17.75
CA GLY A 193 11.49 10.52 17.03
C GLY A 193 12.92 11.05 16.96
N GLY A 194 13.80 10.32 16.28
CA GLY A 194 15.19 10.73 16.02
C GLY A 194 16.22 10.26 17.05
N THR A 195 15.82 9.37 17.97
CA THR A 195 16.70 8.75 18.97
C THR A 195 16.88 7.25 18.77
N GLU A 196 16.04 6.64 17.94
CA GLU A 196 16.06 5.23 17.57
C GLU A 196 15.68 5.17 16.08
N SER A 197 16.48 4.45 15.30
CA SER A 197 16.18 4.16 13.90
C SER A 197 15.11 3.09 13.77
N LEU A 198 14.47 3.03 12.60
CA LEU A 198 13.53 1.97 12.25
C LEU A 198 14.18 0.59 12.34
N ARG A 199 15.43 0.48 11.87
CA ARG A 199 16.20 -0.76 11.92
C ARG A 199 16.41 -1.22 13.35
N GLU A 200 16.92 -0.35 14.22
CA GLU A 200 17.11 -0.66 15.65
C GLU A 200 15.80 -1.10 16.29
N PHE A 201 14.72 -0.35 16.06
CA PHE A 201 13.41 -0.71 16.60
C PHE A 201 12.98 -2.13 16.19
N ILE A 202 13.05 -2.47 14.89
CA ILE A 202 12.61 -3.78 14.37
C ILE A 202 13.38 -4.92 15.05
N LEU A 203 14.68 -4.75 15.27
CA LEU A 203 15.54 -5.76 15.88
C LEU A 203 15.27 -5.95 17.38
N THR A 204 14.53 -5.05 18.02
CA THR A 204 14.12 -5.21 19.44
C THR A 204 12.89 -6.08 19.62
N LEU A 205 12.11 -6.32 18.55
CA LEU A 205 10.84 -7.03 18.62
C LEU A 205 11.04 -8.49 19.02
N GLN A 206 10.16 -8.98 19.88
CA GLN A 206 10.23 -10.33 20.43
C GLN A 206 9.21 -11.27 19.78
N ARG A 207 9.51 -12.57 19.86
CA ARG A 207 8.68 -13.61 19.28
C ARG A 207 7.60 -14.05 20.29
N LEU A 208 6.43 -14.41 19.77
CA LEU A 208 5.45 -15.20 20.54
C LEU A 208 5.88 -16.67 20.60
N GLU A 209 5.29 -17.44 21.50
CA GLU A 209 5.60 -18.87 21.67
C GLU A 209 5.28 -19.72 20.42
N GLU A 210 4.29 -19.30 19.62
CA GLU A 210 3.86 -20.03 18.42
C GLU A 210 5.01 -20.13 17.37
N PRO A 211 5.14 -21.25 16.62
CA PRO A 211 6.04 -21.32 15.47
C PRO A 211 5.67 -20.33 14.34
N HIS A 212 6.67 -19.89 13.57
CA HIS A 212 6.42 -19.14 12.32
C HIS A 212 5.60 -19.96 11.31
N GLY A 213 4.96 -19.29 10.36
CA GLY A 213 4.17 -19.92 9.29
C GLY A 213 2.76 -20.35 9.72
N LYS A 214 2.51 -20.43 11.03
CA LYS A 214 1.29 -21.03 11.59
C LYS A 214 0.06 -20.14 11.51
N THR A 215 0.21 -18.84 11.71
CA THR A 215 -0.92 -17.90 11.71
C THR A 215 -0.58 -16.66 10.92
N PHE A 216 -1.52 -16.20 10.08
CA PHE A 216 -1.41 -14.89 9.44
C PHE A 216 -1.60 -13.79 10.50
N ARG A 217 -0.58 -12.96 10.68
CA ARG A 217 -0.60 -11.78 11.57
C ARG A 217 -0.15 -10.58 10.78
N TYR A 218 -1.09 -9.70 10.51
CA TYR A 218 -0.78 -8.44 9.84
C TYR A 218 0.10 -7.57 10.74
N ARG A 219 1.36 -7.37 10.34
CA ARG A 219 2.38 -6.63 11.11
C ARG A 219 3.30 -5.85 10.17
N SER A 220 3.22 -4.54 10.22
CA SER A 220 4.01 -3.61 9.40
C SER A 220 5.53 -3.76 9.56
N PRO A 221 6.08 -4.06 10.76
CA PRO A 221 7.51 -4.36 10.91
C PRO A 221 8.02 -5.47 9.97
N ASN A 222 7.21 -6.49 9.64
CA ASN A 222 7.58 -7.51 8.65
C ASN A 222 7.85 -6.92 7.26
N SER A 223 7.25 -5.78 6.91
CA SER A 223 7.42 -5.19 5.59
C SER A 223 8.60 -4.24 5.57
N ASP A 224 8.81 -3.47 6.64
CA ASP A 224 10.04 -2.67 6.79
C ASP A 224 11.29 -3.55 6.89
N LEU A 225 11.21 -4.70 7.57
CA LEU A 225 12.28 -5.71 7.55
C LEU A 225 12.50 -6.26 6.13
N LEU A 226 11.43 -6.48 5.35
CA LEU A 226 11.57 -6.89 3.95
C LEU A 226 12.33 -5.84 3.15
N GLY A 227 12.04 -4.55 3.32
CA GLY A 227 12.82 -3.47 2.71
C GLY A 227 14.32 -3.59 3.04
N LEU A 228 14.65 -3.74 4.33
CA LEU A 228 16.03 -3.94 4.79
C LEU A 228 16.68 -5.18 4.16
N LEU A 229 15.96 -6.31 4.10
CA LEU A 229 16.44 -7.55 3.48
C LEU A 229 16.84 -7.33 2.01
N LEU A 230 16.00 -6.61 1.24
CA LEU A 230 16.25 -6.34 -0.17
C LEU A 230 17.43 -5.37 -0.37
N GLU A 231 17.57 -4.36 0.49
CA GLU A 231 18.74 -3.48 0.47
C GLU A 231 20.02 -4.25 0.80
N ARG A 232 19.98 -5.13 1.80
CA ARG A 232 21.14 -5.95 2.20
C ARG A 232 21.52 -6.98 1.13
N ALA A 233 20.54 -7.60 0.48
CA ALA A 233 20.77 -8.57 -0.59
C ALA A 233 21.36 -7.93 -1.85
N SER A 234 20.84 -6.76 -2.24
CA SER A 234 21.25 -6.07 -3.48
C SER A 234 22.44 -5.13 -3.32
N GLY A 235 22.70 -4.63 -2.11
CA GLY A 235 23.65 -3.54 -1.85
C GLY A 235 23.16 -2.16 -2.31
N GLN A 236 21.90 -2.03 -2.71
CA GLN A 236 21.30 -0.78 -3.19
C GLN A 236 20.23 -0.28 -2.22
N ARG A 237 19.98 1.04 -2.19
CA ARG A 237 18.87 1.60 -1.41
C ARG A 237 17.54 1.25 -2.07
N PHE A 238 16.51 1.09 -1.27
CA PHE A 238 15.16 0.76 -1.73
C PHE A 238 14.59 1.76 -2.75
N PRO A 239 14.67 3.11 -2.57
CA PRO A 239 14.20 4.04 -3.60
C PRO A 239 14.93 3.87 -4.94
N ASP A 240 16.22 3.49 -4.92
CA ASP A 240 17.00 3.25 -6.13
C ASP A 240 16.57 1.94 -6.82
N LEU A 241 16.37 0.86 -6.04
CA LEU A 241 15.77 -0.38 -6.53
C LEU A 241 14.38 -0.13 -7.14
N MET A 242 13.51 0.58 -6.42
CA MET A 242 12.17 0.89 -6.89
C MET A 242 12.23 1.69 -8.20
N ARG A 243 13.10 2.68 -8.29
CA ARG A 243 13.30 3.47 -9.51
C ARG A 243 13.74 2.60 -10.69
N GLU A 244 14.83 1.86 -10.53
CA GLU A 244 15.50 1.15 -11.62
C GLU A 244 14.75 -0.11 -12.06
N LYS A 245 14.26 -0.89 -11.11
CA LYS A 245 13.67 -2.21 -11.35
C LYS A 245 12.18 -2.15 -11.66
N LEU A 246 11.45 -1.17 -11.10
CA LEU A 246 10.00 -1.08 -11.25
C LEU A 246 9.55 0.21 -11.94
N TRP A 247 9.89 1.38 -11.40
CA TRP A 247 9.26 2.65 -11.80
C TRP A 247 9.55 3.03 -13.25
N LEU A 248 10.83 2.98 -13.65
CA LEU A 248 11.22 3.24 -15.03
C LEU A 248 10.71 2.15 -16.00
N PRO A 249 10.89 0.84 -15.74
CA PRO A 249 10.37 -0.20 -16.63
C PRO A 249 8.85 -0.21 -16.78
N LEU A 250 8.10 0.14 -15.71
CA LEU A 250 6.64 0.24 -15.74
C LEU A 250 6.15 1.35 -16.68
N GLY A 251 7.01 2.33 -17.01
CA GLY A 251 6.62 3.54 -17.71
C GLY A 251 5.75 4.43 -16.82
N ALA A 252 6.05 4.46 -15.51
CA ALA A 252 5.40 5.39 -14.60
C ALA A 252 5.67 6.83 -15.04
N VAL A 253 4.65 7.68 -14.92
CA VAL A 253 4.68 9.03 -15.50
C VAL A 253 5.13 10.06 -14.47
N SER A 254 4.62 9.95 -13.24
CA SER A 254 4.95 10.89 -12.18
C SER A 254 6.06 10.38 -11.29
N GLU A 255 6.86 11.29 -10.74
CA GLU A 255 7.80 10.94 -9.67
C GLU A 255 7.03 10.32 -8.50
N ALA A 256 7.55 9.24 -7.91
CA ALA A 256 7.07 8.71 -6.63
C ALA A 256 7.96 9.20 -5.48
N SER A 257 7.53 9.03 -4.24
CA SER A 257 8.41 9.23 -3.09
C SER A 257 8.20 8.14 -2.05
N ILE A 258 9.18 7.96 -1.18
CA ILE A 258 9.10 7.05 -0.04
C ILE A 258 9.60 7.75 1.22
N GLY A 259 8.83 7.66 2.31
CA GLY A 259 9.26 8.16 3.63
C GLY A 259 10.52 7.45 4.12
N VAL A 260 11.42 8.18 4.78
CA VAL A 260 12.66 7.63 5.34
C VAL A 260 12.84 8.04 6.80
N ASP A 261 13.53 7.21 7.58
CA ASP A 261 13.89 7.51 8.96
C ASP A 261 15.16 8.38 9.08
N MET A 262 15.71 8.50 10.30
CA MET A 262 16.92 9.27 10.57
C MET A 262 18.20 8.72 9.93
N GLU A 263 18.24 7.44 9.58
CA GLU A 263 19.37 6.80 8.86
C GLU A 263 19.15 6.82 7.34
N GLY A 264 17.99 7.27 6.87
CA GLY A 264 17.60 7.17 5.46
C GLY A 264 16.97 5.83 5.10
N THR A 265 16.64 4.98 6.09
CA THR A 265 15.97 3.68 5.92
C THR A 265 14.55 3.88 5.40
N ALA A 266 14.20 3.21 4.31
CA ALA A 266 12.93 3.37 3.64
C ALA A 266 11.74 2.75 4.41
N ARG A 267 10.63 3.49 4.52
CA ARG A 267 9.34 3.02 5.04
C ARG A 267 8.56 2.19 4.05
N THR A 268 9.10 1.03 3.72
CA THR A 268 8.51 0.07 2.77
C THR A 268 7.17 -0.52 3.24
N ALA A 269 6.88 -0.45 4.54
CA ALA A 269 5.58 -0.86 5.07
C ALA A 269 4.43 0.10 4.75
N GLY A 270 4.69 1.37 4.45
CA GLY A 270 3.60 2.36 4.38
C GLY A 270 3.91 3.70 3.75
N GLY A 271 5.16 4.01 3.45
CA GLY A 271 5.61 5.37 3.16
C GLY A 271 5.65 5.76 1.71
N ILE A 272 5.16 4.93 0.79
CA ILE A 272 5.18 5.26 -0.65
C ILE A 272 4.04 6.24 -0.97
N SER A 273 4.35 7.25 -1.77
CA SER A 273 3.38 8.17 -2.38
C SER A 273 3.49 8.12 -3.90
N VAL A 274 2.36 7.91 -4.58
CA VAL A 274 2.24 7.79 -6.04
C VAL A 274 0.98 8.47 -6.54
N THR A 275 0.83 8.65 -7.85
CA THR A 275 -0.45 9.08 -8.44
C THR A 275 -1.44 7.92 -8.55
N PRO A 276 -2.76 8.18 -8.62
CA PRO A 276 -3.77 7.14 -8.84
C PRO A 276 -3.52 6.30 -10.09
N ARG A 277 -3.10 6.93 -11.19
CA ARG A 277 -2.84 6.25 -12.46
C ARG A 277 -1.59 5.38 -12.42
N ASP A 278 -0.51 5.84 -11.81
CA ASP A 278 0.68 5.01 -11.66
C ASP A 278 0.41 3.82 -10.71
N LEU A 279 -0.44 3.99 -9.70
CA LEU A 279 -0.91 2.88 -8.88
C LEU A 279 -1.73 1.87 -9.71
N ALA A 280 -2.63 2.35 -10.57
CA ALA A 280 -3.41 1.48 -11.46
C ALA A 280 -2.51 0.74 -12.46
N ARG A 281 -1.44 1.36 -12.98
CA ARG A 281 -0.43 0.69 -13.83
C ARG A 281 0.25 -0.48 -13.11
N ILE A 282 0.55 -0.35 -11.82
CA ILE A 282 1.07 -1.46 -11.02
C ILE A 282 0.06 -2.62 -10.99
N GLY A 283 -1.22 -2.33 -10.75
CA GLY A 283 -2.27 -3.35 -10.75
C GLY A 283 -2.42 -4.03 -12.11
N GLU A 284 -2.36 -3.28 -13.21
CA GLU A 284 -2.43 -3.85 -14.56
C GLU A 284 -1.21 -4.71 -14.88
N MET A 285 -0.01 -4.30 -14.47
CA MET A 285 1.20 -5.12 -14.61
C MET A 285 1.04 -6.47 -13.89
N MET A 286 0.51 -6.45 -12.66
CA MET A 286 0.24 -7.68 -11.91
C MET A 286 -0.84 -8.54 -12.56
N ARG A 287 -1.88 -7.93 -13.14
CA ARG A 287 -2.91 -8.62 -13.91
C ARG A 287 -2.34 -9.32 -15.15
N GLN A 288 -1.36 -8.69 -15.80
CA GLN A 288 -0.66 -9.16 -16.99
C GLN A 288 0.55 -10.07 -16.68
N GLY A 289 0.54 -10.75 -15.53
CA GLY A 289 1.59 -11.71 -15.19
C GLY A 289 2.97 -11.09 -14.98
N GLY A 290 3.04 -9.80 -14.61
CA GLY A 290 4.30 -9.10 -14.39
C GLY A 290 4.84 -8.36 -15.61
N THR A 291 4.04 -8.27 -16.68
CA THR A 291 4.41 -7.56 -17.92
C THR A 291 3.75 -6.19 -18.00
N ALA A 292 4.52 -5.17 -18.38
CA ALA A 292 3.98 -3.86 -18.75
C ALA A 292 4.65 -3.34 -20.02
N ASN A 293 3.90 -2.67 -20.89
CA ASN A 293 4.40 -2.12 -22.16
C ASN A 293 5.18 -3.13 -23.03
N GLY A 294 4.77 -4.40 -23.02
CA GLY A 294 5.44 -5.49 -23.75
C GLY A 294 6.76 -5.97 -23.13
N ARG A 295 7.12 -5.50 -21.92
CA ARG A 295 8.32 -5.89 -21.18
C ARG A 295 7.94 -6.70 -19.94
N GLY A 296 8.52 -7.88 -19.78
CA GLY A 296 8.49 -8.62 -18.51
C GLY A 296 9.31 -7.89 -17.46
N ILE A 297 8.66 -7.45 -16.38
CA ILE A 297 9.29 -6.72 -15.27
C ILE A 297 9.44 -7.67 -14.09
N VAL A 298 8.36 -8.33 -13.69
CA VAL A 298 8.33 -9.32 -12.61
C VAL A 298 8.23 -10.72 -13.22
N PRO A 299 8.95 -11.72 -12.70
CA PRO A 299 8.80 -13.10 -13.17
C PRO A 299 7.33 -13.56 -13.09
N GLU A 300 6.82 -14.15 -14.17
CA GLU A 300 5.45 -14.66 -14.23
C GLU A 300 5.18 -15.69 -13.12
N GLY A 301 6.19 -16.51 -12.80
CA GLY A 301 6.13 -17.48 -11.70
C GLY A 301 5.86 -16.83 -10.34
N TRP A 302 6.52 -15.71 -10.04
CA TRP A 302 6.29 -14.93 -8.81
C TRP A 302 4.87 -14.34 -8.79
N VAL A 303 4.41 -13.78 -9.91
CA VAL A 303 3.07 -13.20 -10.00
C VAL A 303 2.00 -14.27 -9.82
N ARG A 304 2.13 -15.42 -10.49
CA ARG A 304 1.21 -16.56 -10.34
C ARG A 304 1.21 -17.12 -8.92
N ASP A 305 2.36 -17.24 -8.28
CA ASP A 305 2.47 -17.63 -6.86
C ASP A 305 1.74 -16.62 -5.96
N THR A 306 1.92 -15.32 -6.22
CA THR A 306 1.31 -14.24 -5.45
C THR A 306 -0.21 -14.19 -5.57
N THR A 307 -0.75 -14.27 -6.78
CA THR A 307 -2.16 -13.92 -7.06
C THR A 307 -3.07 -15.14 -7.18
N VAL A 308 -2.53 -16.34 -7.42
CA VAL A 308 -3.34 -17.54 -7.71
C VAL A 308 -2.92 -18.76 -6.92
N ALA A 309 -1.64 -19.15 -6.99
CA ALA A 309 -1.21 -20.49 -6.59
C ALA A 309 -0.80 -20.58 -5.12
N GLY A 310 -0.13 -19.55 -4.60
CA GLY A 310 0.45 -19.54 -3.27
C GLY A 310 -0.50 -19.00 -2.18
N GLY A 311 0.03 -18.94 -0.96
CA GLY A 311 -0.69 -18.58 0.25
C GLY A 311 -1.42 -19.77 0.87
N SER A 312 -1.37 -19.85 2.20
CA SER A 312 -2.01 -20.92 2.96
C SER A 312 -3.41 -20.49 3.43
N ALA A 313 -4.43 -21.22 2.99
CA ALA A 313 -5.80 -21.02 3.46
C ALA A 313 -5.91 -21.31 4.96
N GLU A 314 -5.24 -22.35 5.46
CA GLU A 314 -5.23 -22.68 6.89
C GLU A 314 -4.61 -21.55 7.73
N THR A 315 -3.45 -21.04 7.31
CA THR A 315 -2.77 -19.93 7.98
C THR A 315 -3.63 -18.66 7.98
N TRP A 316 -4.35 -18.40 6.88
CA TRP A 316 -5.30 -17.29 6.77
C TRP A 316 -6.50 -17.44 7.70
N GLN A 317 -7.12 -18.63 7.77
CA GLN A 317 -8.29 -18.89 8.63
C GLN A 317 -8.00 -18.71 10.12
N ARG A 318 -6.72 -18.80 10.53
CA ARG A 318 -6.27 -18.55 11.90
C ARG A 318 -5.99 -17.06 12.18
N GLY A 319 -6.00 -16.22 11.15
CA GLY A 319 -5.71 -14.79 11.23
C GLY A 319 -6.94 -13.91 11.48
N THR A 320 -6.72 -12.60 11.61
CA THR A 320 -7.77 -11.64 12.00
C THR A 320 -8.54 -11.04 10.83
N MET A 321 -8.09 -11.24 9.59
CA MET A 321 -8.68 -10.63 8.38
C MET A 321 -9.73 -11.51 7.67
N VAL A 322 -10.08 -12.66 8.25
CA VAL A 322 -11.10 -13.58 7.72
C VAL A 322 -12.46 -12.90 7.56
N HIS A 323 -12.77 -11.91 8.41
CA HIS A 323 -14.02 -11.15 8.35
C HIS A 323 -14.19 -10.34 7.06
N LEU A 324 -13.08 -9.93 6.42
CA LEU A 324 -13.10 -9.19 5.16
C LEU A 324 -13.07 -10.14 3.96
N PHE A 325 -12.22 -11.18 4.01
CA PHE A 325 -12.16 -12.21 2.97
C PHE A 325 -12.30 -13.63 3.59
N PRO A 326 -13.54 -14.15 3.74
CA PRO A 326 -13.78 -15.44 4.39
C PRO A 326 -13.12 -16.64 3.69
N LYS A 327 -12.90 -16.53 2.38
CA LYS A 327 -12.20 -17.54 1.55
C LYS A 327 -10.82 -17.06 1.08
N GLY A 328 -10.33 -16.00 1.72
CA GLY A 328 -9.13 -15.32 1.31
C GLY A 328 -7.85 -16.11 1.59
N ARG A 329 -6.76 -15.57 1.07
CA ARG A 329 -5.38 -15.96 1.38
C ARG A 329 -4.51 -14.71 1.39
N TYR A 330 -3.33 -14.84 1.99
CA TYR A 330 -2.29 -13.82 1.90
C TYR A 330 -0.99 -14.46 1.40
N ARG A 331 -0.36 -13.83 0.43
CA ARG A 331 0.89 -14.31 -0.18
C ARG A 331 1.68 -13.13 -0.70
N ASN A 332 2.98 -13.07 -0.41
CA ASN A 332 3.87 -12.05 -0.95
C ASN A 332 3.33 -10.62 -0.77
N LYS A 333 2.85 -10.26 0.41
CA LYS A 333 2.26 -8.93 0.68
C LYS A 333 0.99 -8.55 -0.11
N TRP A 334 0.29 -9.51 -0.71
CA TRP A 334 -0.98 -9.29 -1.42
C TRP A 334 -2.12 -10.10 -0.78
N TYR A 335 -3.32 -9.51 -0.79
CA TYR A 335 -4.55 -10.19 -0.42
C TYR A 335 -5.14 -10.86 -1.64
N GLN A 336 -5.49 -12.14 -1.52
CA GLN A 336 -6.39 -12.81 -2.45
C GLN A 336 -7.77 -12.86 -1.80
N THR A 337 -8.81 -12.39 -2.50
CA THR A 337 -10.15 -12.26 -1.90
C THR A 337 -10.85 -13.61 -1.74
N GLY A 338 -10.46 -14.60 -2.55
CA GLY A 338 -11.14 -15.90 -2.63
C GLY A 338 -12.47 -15.85 -3.41
N ALA A 339 -12.78 -14.73 -4.05
CA ALA A 339 -13.95 -14.59 -4.91
C ALA A 339 -13.77 -15.36 -6.23
N ALA A 340 -14.88 -15.74 -6.87
CA ALA A 340 -14.87 -16.58 -8.08
C ALA A 340 -14.29 -15.88 -9.33
N ASN A 341 -14.18 -14.54 -9.29
CA ASN A 341 -13.48 -13.74 -10.30
C ASN A 341 -11.95 -13.78 -10.14
N GLY A 342 -11.43 -14.40 -9.07
CA GLY A 342 -10.00 -14.48 -8.79
C GLY A 342 -9.40 -13.16 -8.33
N ALA A 343 -10.21 -12.24 -7.80
CA ALA A 343 -9.75 -10.92 -7.43
C ALA A 343 -8.66 -10.96 -6.34
N PHE A 344 -7.75 -10.01 -6.45
CA PHE A 344 -6.68 -9.76 -5.48
C PHE A 344 -6.48 -8.26 -5.29
N CYS A 345 -5.92 -7.86 -4.16
CA CYS A 345 -5.78 -6.45 -3.84
C CYS A 345 -4.61 -6.11 -2.90
N GLY A 346 -4.21 -4.84 -2.95
CA GLY A 346 -3.48 -4.16 -1.90
C GLY A 346 -4.43 -3.24 -1.13
N ILE A 347 -4.29 -3.20 0.19
CA ILE A 347 -5.15 -2.41 1.10
C ILE A 347 -4.26 -1.54 1.97
N GLY A 348 -4.59 -0.27 2.10
CA GLY A 348 -3.99 0.69 3.01
C GLY A 348 -5.03 1.36 3.90
N ILE A 349 -4.64 1.68 5.13
CA ILE A 349 -5.47 2.42 6.08
C ILE A 349 -5.97 3.74 5.49
N HIS A 350 -7.04 4.28 6.06
CA HIS A 350 -7.71 5.48 5.59
C HIS A 350 -8.33 5.38 4.18
N GLY A 351 -8.55 4.15 3.69
CA GLY A 351 -9.29 3.90 2.45
C GLY A 351 -8.45 3.85 1.18
N GLN A 352 -7.20 3.37 1.25
CA GLN A 352 -6.38 3.13 0.05
C GLN A 352 -6.65 1.72 -0.48
N TRP A 353 -6.95 1.62 -1.77
CA TRP A 353 -7.20 0.34 -2.43
C TRP A 353 -6.56 0.29 -3.80
N LEU A 354 -5.89 -0.83 -4.07
CA LEU A 354 -5.58 -1.30 -5.41
C LEU A 354 -6.26 -2.64 -5.59
N TYR A 355 -7.39 -2.66 -6.29
CA TYR A 355 -8.20 -3.85 -6.53
C TYR A 355 -8.06 -4.31 -7.98
N VAL A 356 -7.86 -5.60 -8.18
CA VAL A 356 -7.70 -6.21 -9.51
C VAL A 356 -8.68 -7.35 -9.67
N ASP A 357 -9.53 -7.25 -10.68
CA ASP A 357 -10.40 -8.32 -11.16
C ASP A 357 -9.83 -8.89 -12.47
N PRO A 358 -9.08 -10.01 -12.42
CA PRO A 358 -8.46 -10.56 -13.61
C PRO A 358 -9.49 -11.13 -14.60
N LYS A 359 -10.63 -11.64 -14.13
CA LYS A 359 -11.68 -12.22 -14.99
C LYS A 359 -12.39 -11.15 -15.80
N MET A 360 -12.63 -9.99 -15.19
CA MET A 360 -13.26 -8.84 -15.86
C MET A 360 -12.23 -7.94 -16.55
N GLU A 361 -10.94 -8.21 -16.40
CA GLU A 361 -9.85 -7.35 -16.90
C GLU A 361 -9.89 -5.92 -16.36
N VAL A 362 -10.29 -5.77 -15.09
CA VAL A 362 -10.50 -4.47 -14.44
C VAL A 362 -9.45 -4.25 -13.35
N VAL A 363 -8.92 -3.02 -13.29
CA VAL A 363 -8.07 -2.54 -12.20
C VAL A 363 -8.65 -1.25 -11.66
N ILE A 364 -8.79 -1.15 -10.34
CA ILE A 364 -9.33 0.01 -9.65
C ILE A 364 -8.29 0.49 -8.64
N ALA A 365 -7.81 1.72 -8.82
CA ALA A 365 -7.03 2.44 -7.83
C ALA A 365 -7.94 3.47 -7.15
N LYS A 366 -8.18 3.32 -5.85
CA LYS A 366 -8.93 4.26 -5.03
C LYS A 366 -8.02 4.79 -3.93
N MET A 367 -7.95 6.10 -3.77
CA MET A 367 -7.24 6.77 -2.68
C MET A 367 -8.26 7.51 -1.82
N GLY A 368 -7.99 7.62 -0.52
CA GLY A 368 -8.89 8.28 0.41
C GLY A 368 -8.22 8.84 1.65
N SER A 369 -8.98 9.67 2.37
CA SER A 369 -8.55 10.31 3.61
C SER A 369 -9.58 10.05 4.71
N GLN A 370 -10.01 8.79 4.86
CA GLN A 370 -11.04 8.43 5.84
C GLN A 370 -10.66 8.88 7.25
N PRO A 371 -11.61 9.33 8.08
CA PRO A 371 -11.29 9.89 9.41
C PRO A 371 -10.61 8.92 10.37
N VAL A 372 -10.98 7.64 10.28
CA VAL A 372 -10.39 6.55 11.07
C VAL A 372 -9.49 5.69 10.18
N PRO A 373 -8.43 5.07 10.74
CA PRO A 373 -7.50 4.25 9.96
C PRO A 373 -8.16 2.98 9.40
N GLU A 374 -9.09 2.36 10.15
CA GLU A 374 -9.78 1.12 9.79
C GLU A 374 -11.28 1.27 10.09
N ASP A 375 -12.13 0.83 9.16
CA ASP A 375 -13.60 0.82 9.27
C ASP A 375 -14.14 -0.43 8.57
N TYR A 376 -14.18 -1.56 9.29
CA TYR A 376 -14.51 -2.86 8.69
C TYR A 376 -15.88 -2.91 8.00
N PRO A 377 -16.97 -2.29 8.53
CA PRO A 377 -18.20 -2.13 7.76
C PRO A 377 -18.01 -1.43 6.42
N LEU A 378 -17.36 -0.27 6.40
CA LEU A 378 -17.12 0.47 5.16
C LEU A 378 -16.19 -0.28 4.21
N GLU A 379 -15.17 -0.98 4.71
CA GLU A 379 -14.27 -1.80 3.88
C GLU A 379 -15.02 -2.91 3.15
N ARG A 380 -16.01 -3.56 3.79
CA ARG A 380 -16.87 -4.54 3.12
C ARG A 380 -17.73 -3.89 2.03
N GLU A 381 -18.27 -2.71 2.29
CA GLU A 381 -19.02 -1.95 1.27
C GLU A 381 -18.12 -1.54 0.10
N ILE A 382 -16.86 -1.17 0.36
CA ILE A 382 -15.88 -0.82 -0.68
C ILE A 382 -15.56 -2.04 -1.56
N VAL A 383 -15.39 -3.23 -0.98
CA VAL A 383 -15.18 -4.47 -1.76
C VAL A 383 -16.40 -4.74 -2.64
N ALA A 384 -17.62 -4.68 -2.09
CA ALA A 384 -18.85 -4.87 -2.85
C ALA A 384 -19.00 -3.81 -3.96
N PHE A 385 -18.58 -2.57 -3.70
CA PHE A 385 -18.53 -1.50 -4.68
C PHE A 385 -17.59 -1.81 -5.83
N PHE A 386 -16.38 -2.31 -5.56
CA PHE A 386 -15.45 -2.69 -6.63
C PHE A 386 -15.95 -3.89 -7.46
N GLU A 387 -16.61 -4.87 -6.83
CA GLU A 387 -17.25 -5.97 -7.54
C GLU A 387 -18.36 -5.47 -8.47
N ALA A 388 -19.24 -4.59 -7.97
CA ALA A 388 -20.30 -3.98 -8.77
C ALA A 388 -19.73 -3.15 -9.93
N LEU A 389 -18.73 -2.29 -9.63
CA LEU A 389 -18.09 -1.44 -10.63
C LEU A 389 -17.41 -2.25 -11.73
N SER A 390 -16.75 -3.35 -11.37
CA SER A 390 -16.11 -4.27 -12.32
C SER A 390 -17.12 -4.95 -13.26
N GLY A 391 -18.36 -5.16 -12.80
CA GLY A 391 -19.46 -5.68 -13.61
C GLY A 391 -20.09 -4.65 -14.55
N MET A 392 -19.89 -3.35 -14.30
CA MET A 392 -20.46 -2.26 -15.10
C MET A 392 -19.59 -1.86 -16.30
N VAL A 393 -18.28 -2.13 -16.25
CA VAL A 393 -17.29 -1.64 -17.24
C VAL A 393 -16.71 -2.70 -18.18
#